data_AF-G4WSB4-F1
#
_entry.id   AF-G4WSB4-F1
#
_cell.length_a   1.000
_cell.length_b   1.000
_cell.length_c   1.000
_cell.angle_alpha   90.00
_cell.angle_beta   90.00
_cell.angle_gamma   90.00
#
_symmetry.space_group_name_H-M   'P 1'
#
loop_
_entity.id
_entity.type
_entity.pdbx_description
1 polymer ?
#
loop_
_entity_poly.entity_id
_entity_poly.type
_entity_poly.pdbx_seq_one_letter_code
_entity_poly.pdbx_strand_id
1 'polypeptide(L)'
;WRERFLFAMEGVNRASAATGETKGHYLNVTAGTMEDMYERAEFSKEVGSIICMIDLVIGYTAIQSMAKWSRANDMILHLHRAGNSTYSRQKNHGMNFRVICKWMRMAGVDHIHAGTVVGKLEGDPLMIKGFYNTLLCGRTDINLPEGIFFDQDFASLRKVMPVASGGIHAGQMH
;
A
#
# COMPACT_ATOMS: atom_id res chain seq x y z
N TRP A 1 17.46 -0.86 -13.34
CA TRP A 1 16.41 -0.26 -12.44
C TRP A 1 16.80 1.15 -12.07
N ARG A 2 18.10 1.37 -11.85
CA ARG A 2 18.74 2.66 -11.62
C ARG A 2 18.37 3.71 -12.68
N GLU A 3 18.42 3.34 -13.96
CA GLU A 3 18.08 4.20 -15.09
C GLU A 3 16.61 4.64 -15.03
N ARG A 4 15.71 3.70 -14.73
CA ARG A 4 14.28 3.99 -14.54
C ARG A 4 14.06 5.00 -13.42
N PHE A 5 14.82 4.91 -12.32
CA PHE A 5 14.71 5.86 -11.20
C PHE A 5 15.15 7.26 -11.62
N LEU A 6 16.27 7.37 -12.34
CA LEU A 6 16.77 8.65 -12.87
C LEU A 6 15.75 9.32 -13.80
N PHE A 7 15.26 8.60 -14.81
CA PHE A 7 14.28 9.15 -15.75
C PHE A 7 12.92 9.44 -15.10
N ALA A 8 12.49 8.63 -14.12
CA ALA A 8 11.27 8.90 -13.38
C ALA A 8 11.37 10.19 -12.57
N MET A 9 12.50 10.42 -11.87
CA MET A 9 12.71 11.65 -11.11
C MET A 9 12.87 12.88 -11.99
N GLU A 10 13.47 12.75 -13.17
CA GLU A 10 13.46 13.83 -14.17
C GLU A 10 12.03 14.21 -14.55
N GLY A 11 11.18 13.22 -14.83
CA GLY A 11 9.77 13.44 -15.15
C GLY A 11 8.98 14.08 -13.99
N VAL A 12 9.21 13.61 -12.76
CA VAL A 12 8.61 14.19 -11.54
C VAL A 12 9.01 15.65 -11.38
N ASN A 13 10.30 15.98 -11.47
CA ASN A 13 10.79 17.34 -11.29
C ASN A 13 10.28 18.28 -12.39
N ARG A 14 10.26 17.81 -13.65
CA ARG A 14 9.70 18.57 -14.77
C ARG A 14 8.21 18.87 -14.56
N ALA A 15 7.43 17.89 -14.12
CA ALA A 15 6.00 18.06 -13.86
C ALA A 15 5.74 18.98 -12.65
N SER A 16 6.53 18.84 -11.57
CA SER A 16 6.45 19.72 -10.40
C SER A 16 6.76 21.16 -10.78
N ALA A 17 7.83 21.41 -11.54
CA ALA A 17 8.19 22.76 -12.00
C ALA A 17 7.13 23.38 -12.91
N ALA A 18 6.51 22.59 -13.80
CA ALA A 18 5.48 23.07 -14.72
C ALA A 18 4.13 23.37 -14.04
N THR A 19 3.80 22.66 -12.95
CA THR A 19 2.48 22.76 -12.31
C THR A 19 2.49 23.54 -10.99
N GLY A 20 3.64 23.69 -10.34
CA GLY A 20 3.75 24.27 -8.99
C GLY A 20 3.25 23.35 -7.87
N GLU A 21 2.85 22.11 -8.19
CA GLU A 21 2.36 21.13 -7.21
C GLU A 21 3.42 20.05 -6.94
N THR A 22 3.42 19.50 -5.72
CA THR A 22 4.27 18.34 -5.39
C THR A 22 3.83 17.11 -6.18
N LYS A 23 4.73 16.57 -7.00
CA LYS A 23 4.55 15.31 -7.72
C LYS A 23 5.43 14.21 -7.11
N GLY A 24 5.11 12.96 -7.42
CA GLY A 24 5.88 11.81 -6.98
C GLY A 24 5.68 10.61 -7.90
N HIS A 25 6.61 9.67 -7.86
CA HIS A 25 6.54 8.41 -8.57
C HIS A 25 6.93 7.29 -7.61
N TYR A 26 6.12 6.23 -7.53
CA TYR A 26 6.34 5.16 -6.56
C TYR A 26 7.45 4.24 -7.06
N LEU A 27 8.69 4.53 -6.67
CA LEU A 27 9.86 3.77 -7.14
C LEU A 27 9.85 2.38 -6.51
N ASN A 28 9.66 1.33 -7.34
CA ASN A 28 9.61 -0.04 -6.84
C ASN A 28 10.99 -0.54 -6.43
N VAL A 29 11.15 -0.81 -5.12
CA VAL A 29 12.38 -1.30 -4.49
C VAL A 29 12.37 -2.80 -4.22
N THR A 30 11.26 -3.51 -4.49
CA THR A 30 11.17 -4.97 -4.42
C THR A 30 12.30 -5.64 -5.20
N ALA A 31 13.04 -6.52 -4.54
CA ALA A 31 14.15 -7.28 -5.13
C ALA A 31 14.21 -8.72 -4.59
N GLY A 32 15.16 -9.52 -5.09
CA GLY A 32 15.31 -10.93 -4.69
C GLY A 32 16.02 -11.12 -3.34
N THR A 33 16.84 -10.16 -2.93
CA THR A 33 17.62 -10.17 -1.68
C THR A 33 17.40 -8.87 -0.91
N MET A 34 17.69 -8.87 0.40
CA MET A 34 17.58 -7.66 1.22
C MET A 34 18.64 -6.62 0.84
N GLU A 35 19.83 -7.07 0.45
CA GLU A 35 20.94 -6.22 0.01
C GLU A 35 20.53 -5.41 -1.23
N ASP A 36 19.95 -6.06 -2.23
CA ASP A 36 19.44 -5.39 -3.43
C ASP A 36 18.27 -4.44 -3.10
N MET A 37 17.42 -4.80 -2.13
CA MET A 37 16.33 -3.94 -1.69
C MET A 37 16.84 -2.66 -1.03
N TYR A 38 17.84 -2.77 -0.15
CA TYR A 38 18.48 -1.62 0.47
C TYR A 38 19.22 -0.76 -0.56
N GLU A 39 19.96 -1.36 -1.50
CA GLU A 39 20.63 -0.62 -2.58
C GLU A 39 19.62 0.23 -3.38
N ARG A 40 18.48 -0.36 -3.73
CA ARG A 40 17.39 0.36 -4.43
C ARG A 40 16.78 1.46 -3.58
N ALA A 41 16.53 1.19 -2.31
CA ALA A 41 15.92 2.14 -1.39
C ALA A 41 16.84 3.35 -1.14
N GLU A 42 18.13 3.11 -0.86
CA GLU A 42 19.12 4.18 -0.69
C GLU A 42 19.24 5.02 -1.95
N PHE A 43 19.32 4.40 -3.13
CA PHE A 43 19.36 5.18 -4.37
C PHE A 43 18.07 5.98 -4.60
N SER A 44 16.90 5.44 -4.23
CA SER A 44 15.61 6.18 -4.33
C SER A 44 15.59 7.45 -3.47
N LYS A 45 16.23 7.39 -2.30
CA LYS A 45 16.44 8.55 -1.41
C LYS A 45 17.45 9.52 -2.00
N GLU A 46 18.59 9.03 -2.49
CA GLU A 46 19.65 9.84 -3.08
C GLU A 46 19.15 10.69 -4.25
N VAL A 47 18.29 10.12 -5.11
CA VAL A 47 17.68 10.86 -6.23
C VAL A 47 16.52 11.78 -5.83
N GLY A 48 16.22 11.88 -4.53
CA GLY A 48 15.23 12.81 -3.98
C GLY A 48 13.77 12.38 -4.11
N SER A 49 13.48 11.06 -4.19
CA SER A 49 12.08 10.61 -4.13
C SER A 49 11.48 10.85 -2.74
N ILE A 50 10.18 11.11 -2.69
CA ILE A 50 9.40 11.25 -1.45
C ILE A 50 8.64 9.96 -1.07
N ILE A 51 8.60 8.98 -2.00
CA ILE A 51 7.83 7.76 -1.87
C ILE A 51 8.50 6.61 -2.62
N CYS A 52 8.49 5.42 -2.02
CA CYS A 52 8.87 4.17 -2.67
C CYS A 52 7.74 3.13 -2.57
N MET A 53 7.83 2.05 -3.34
CA MET A 53 6.87 0.95 -3.24
C MET A 53 7.54 -0.41 -3.06
N ILE A 54 6.82 -1.28 -2.34
CA ILE A 54 7.14 -2.68 -2.11
C ILE A 54 5.94 -3.57 -2.47
N ASP A 55 6.21 -4.84 -2.75
CA ASP A 55 5.19 -5.84 -3.04
C ASP A 55 5.00 -6.79 -1.86
N LEU A 56 3.76 -7.17 -1.54
CA LEU A 56 3.43 -8.07 -0.43
C LEU A 56 4.18 -9.42 -0.48
N VAL A 57 4.56 -9.88 -1.68
CA VAL A 57 5.29 -11.14 -1.90
C VAL A 57 6.70 -11.17 -1.32
N ILE A 58 7.29 -10.02 -0.96
CA ILE A 58 8.62 -10.00 -0.31
C ILE A 58 8.62 -10.61 1.10
N GLY A 59 7.44 -10.78 1.69
CA GLY A 59 7.26 -11.37 3.01
C GLY A 59 7.34 -10.36 4.16
N TYR A 60 6.67 -10.71 5.26
CA TYR A 60 6.45 -9.83 6.41
C TYR A 60 7.76 -9.32 7.05
N THR A 61 8.79 -10.16 7.11
CA THR A 61 10.11 -9.79 7.63
C THR A 61 10.75 -8.65 6.81
N ALA A 62 10.74 -8.76 5.49
CA ALA A 62 11.28 -7.73 4.61
C ALA A 62 10.41 -6.45 4.64
N ILE A 63 9.08 -6.59 4.70
CA ILE A 63 8.15 -5.45 4.86
C ILE A 63 8.48 -4.64 6.12
N GLN A 64 8.68 -5.30 7.26
CA GLN A 64 9.03 -4.60 8.51
C GLN A 64 10.41 -3.95 8.46
N SER A 65 11.40 -4.56 7.79
CA SER A 65 12.70 -3.95 7.53
C SER A 65 12.54 -2.66 6.70
N MET A 66 11.76 -2.71 5.62
CA MET A 66 11.51 -1.55 4.78
C MET A 66 10.69 -0.46 5.48
N ALA A 67 9.73 -0.81 6.34
CA ALA A 67 8.99 0.16 7.14
C ALA A 67 9.88 0.91 8.13
N LYS A 68 10.79 0.20 8.81
CA LYS A 68 11.80 0.80 9.69
C LYS A 68 12.75 1.71 8.91
N TRP A 69 13.25 1.25 7.78
CA TRP A 69 14.11 2.03 6.90
C TRP A 69 13.40 3.30 6.40
N SER A 70 12.15 3.17 5.97
CA SER A 70 11.36 4.29 5.45
C SER A 70 11.13 5.36 6.53
N ARG A 71 10.81 4.93 7.75
CA ARG A 71 10.70 5.82 8.92
C ARG A 71 12.01 6.54 9.23
N ALA A 72 13.15 5.84 9.17
CA ALA A 72 14.45 6.42 9.48
C ALA A 72 14.95 7.40 8.41
N ASN A 73 14.35 7.38 7.22
CA ASN A 73 14.77 8.16 6.05
C ASN A 73 13.65 9.09 5.54
N ASP A 74 12.62 9.34 6.34
CA ASP A 74 11.48 10.21 6.00
C ASP A 74 10.83 9.88 4.65
N MET A 75 10.72 8.59 4.32
CA MET A 75 10.17 8.09 3.06
C MET A 75 8.75 7.54 3.27
N ILE A 76 7.83 7.86 2.36
CA ILE A 76 6.50 7.23 2.34
C ILE A 76 6.62 5.82 1.74
N LEU A 77 5.98 4.82 2.36
CA LEU A 77 6.03 3.43 1.94
C LEU A 77 4.69 2.95 1.39
N HIS A 78 4.63 2.77 0.06
CA HIS A 78 3.46 2.21 -0.63
C HIS A 78 3.54 0.69 -0.74
N LEU A 79 2.50 -0.02 -0.30
CA LEU A 79 2.40 -1.48 -0.43
C LEU A 79 1.45 -1.88 -1.56
N HIS A 80 2.00 -2.56 -2.55
CA HIS A 80 1.22 -3.26 -3.55
C HIS A 80 0.95 -4.71 -3.11
N ARG A 81 -0.30 -5.17 -3.20
CA ARG A 81 -0.75 -6.46 -2.63
C ARG A 81 -0.55 -7.66 -3.56
N ALA A 82 0.54 -7.72 -4.32
CA ALA A 82 0.80 -8.83 -5.24
C ALA A 82 0.67 -10.20 -4.53
N GLY A 83 0.07 -11.19 -5.21
CA GLY A 83 -0.11 -12.54 -4.66
C GLY A 83 -1.20 -12.72 -3.59
N ASN A 84 -1.83 -11.65 -3.08
CA ASN A 84 -2.83 -11.76 -2.01
C ASN A 84 -4.04 -12.65 -2.38
N SER A 85 -4.49 -12.62 -3.63
CA SER A 85 -5.71 -13.33 -4.06
C SER A 85 -5.54 -14.85 -4.06
N THR A 86 -4.31 -15.35 -4.03
CA THR A 86 -4.01 -16.79 -3.95
C THR A 86 -4.63 -17.43 -2.70
N TYR A 87 -4.73 -16.68 -1.60
CA TYR A 87 -5.25 -17.19 -0.32
C TYR A 87 -6.32 -16.31 0.32
N SER A 88 -6.76 -15.23 -0.33
CA SER A 88 -7.83 -14.35 0.18
C SER A 88 -9.11 -14.34 -0.64
N ARG A 89 -9.10 -14.97 -1.82
CA ARG A 89 -10.22 -14.95 -2.75
C ARG A 89 -11.32 -15.95 -2.40
N GLN A 90 -10.95 -17.18 -2.05
CA GLN A 90 -11.92 -18.24 -1.83
C GLN A 90 -12.63 -18.05 -0.48
N LYS A 91 -13.96 -18.09 -0.48
CA LYS A 91 -14.76 -17.88 0.75
C LYS A 91 -14.71 -19.08 1.70
N ASN A 92 -14.47 -20.27 1.18
CA ASN A 92 -14.47 -21.54 1.92
C ASN A 92 -13.10 -21.96 2.43
N HIS A 93 -12.01 -21.33 2.00
CA HIS A 93 -10.65 -21.66 2.42
C HIS A 93 -9.71 -20.48 2.25
N GLY A 94 -8.82 -20.28 3.24
CA GLY A 94 -7.80 -19.24 3.22
C GLY A 94 -7.99 -18.21 4.32
N MET A 95 -7.62 -16.96 4.03
CA MET A 95 -7.61 -15.85 4.98
C MET A 95 -8.14 -14.59 4.32
N ASN A 96 -9.19 -14.02 4.91
CA ASN A 96 -9.78 -12.79 4.41
C ASN A 96 -8.78 -11.62 4.42
N PHE A 97 -8.80 -10.78 3.37
CA PHE A 97 -7.87 -9.67 3.19
C PHE A 97 -7.89 -8.64 4.33
N ARG A 98 -8.97 -8.55 5.12
CA ARG A 98 -9.02 -7.70 6.33
C ARG A 98 -7.95 -8.07 7.36
N VAL A 99 -7.61 -9.34 7.46
CA VAL A 99 -6.54 -9.80 8.36
C VAL A 99 -5.19 -9.25 7.89
N ILE A 100 -4.92 -9.30 6.59
CA ILE A 100 -3.72 -8.70 5.97
C ILE A 100 -3.71 -7.18 6.18
N CYS A 101 -4.86 -6.50 6.05
CA CYS A 101 -4.97 -5.06 6.32
C CYS A 101 -4.52 -4.71 7.74
N LYS A 102 -4.97 -5.47 8.75
CA LYS A 102 -4.52 -5.30 10.14
C LYS A 102 -3.01 -5.50 10.26
N TRP A 103 -2.48 -6.58 9.69
CA TRP A 103 -1.05 -6.90 9.77
C TRP A 103 -0.18 -5.85 9.09
N MET A 104 -0.57 -5.33 7.93
CA MET A 104 0.18 -4.31 7.21
C MET A 104 0.14 -2.95 7.90
N ARG A 105 -1.00 -2.59 8.51
CA ARG A 105 -1.09 -1.42 9.38
C ARG A 105 -0.15 -1.52 10.57
N MET A 106 -0.05 -2.69 11.20
CA MET A 106 0.90 -2.93 12.30
C MET A 106 2.36 -3.06 11.83
N ALA A 107 2.59 -3.55 10.60
CA ALA A 107 3.92 -3.64 10.01
C ALA A 107 4.49 -2.25 9.65
N GLY A 108 3.62 -1.25 9.47
CA GLY A 108 4.01 0.15 9.33
C GLY A 108 4.09 0.64 7.88
N VAL A 109 3.24 0.15 6.99
CA VAL A 109 3.10 0.71 5.63
C VAL A 109 2.17 1.92 5.64
N ASP A 110 2.41 2.90 4.77
CA ASP A 110 1.60 4.12 4.70
C ASP A 110 0.39 3.95 3.78
N HIS A 111 0.58 3.27 2.64
CA HIS A 111 -0.50 2.98 1.69
C HIS A 111 -0.64 1.48 1.45
N ILE A 112 -1.87 1.02 1.19
CA ILE A 112 -2.12 -0.35 0.72
C ILE A 112 -3.29 -0.39 -0.26
N HIS A 113 -3.15 -1.17 -1.33
CA HIS A 113 -4.28 -1.45 -2.22
C HIS A 113 -5.39 -2.20 -1.47
N ALA A 114 -6.58 -1.60 -1.40
CA ALA A 114 -7.72 -2.15 -0.65
C ALA A 114 -8.89 -2.61 -1.54
N GLY A 115 -8.79 -2.43 -2.86
CA GLY A 115 -9.82 -2.82 -3.82
C GLY A 115 -10.75 -1.66 -4.18
N THR A 116 -11.53 -1.87 -5.23
CA THR A 116 -12.14 -0.77 -6.00
C THR A 116 -13.65 -0.89 -6.15
N VAL A 117 -14.23 -2.05 -5.84
CA VAL A 117 -15.66 -2.39 -6.00
C VAL A 117 -16.12 -2.42 -7.46
N VAL A 118 -16.09 -1.27 -8.14
CA VAL A 118 -16.53 -1.09 -9.54
C VAL A 118 -15.43 -1.35 -10.57
N GLY A 119 -14.25 -1.77 -10.11
CA GLY A 119 -13.10 -2.03 -10.97
C GLY A 119 -13.14 -3.41 -11.64
N LYS A 120 -12.06 -3.75 -12.35
CA LYS A 120 -11.93 -5.04 -13.05
C LYS A 120 -11.67 -6.25 -12.13
N LEU A 121 -11.35 -5.99 -10.87
CA LEU A 121 -10.99 -7.02 -9.88
C LEU A 121 -12.14 -7.20 -8.89
N GLU A 122 -12.32 -8.43 -8.39
CA GLU A 122 -13.35 -8.77 -7.42
C GLU A 122 -13.31 -7.87 -6.17
N GLY A 123 -14.48 -7.47 -5.69
CA GLY A 123 -14.65 -6.82 -4.40
C GLY A 123 -16.13 -6.53 -4.11
N ASP A 124 -16.70 -7.24 -3.14
CA ASP A 124 -18.05 -6.94 -2.64
C ASP A 124 -18.07 -5.56 -1.94
N PRO A 125 -19.05 -4.68 -2.23
CA PRO A 125 -19.06 -3.31 -1.69
C PRO A 125 -18.95 -3.23 -0.16
N LEU A 126 -19.70 -4.06 0.58
CA LEU A 126 -19.72 -4.03 2.04
C LEU A 126 -18.43 -4.59 2.63
N MET A 127 -17.90 -5.66 2.03
CA MET A 127 -16.63 -6.23 2.45
C MET A 127 -15.46 -5.28 2.21
N ILE A 128 -15.42 -4.61 1.05
CA ILE A 128 -14.39 -3.61 0.74
C ILE A 128 -14.49 -2.43 1.72
N LYS A 129 -15.70 -1.95 2.03
CA LYS A 129 -15.90 -0.92 3.05
C LYS A 129 -15.31 -1.33 4.41
N GLY A 130 -15.48 -2.59 4.82
CA GLY A 130 -14.84 -3.14 6.02
C GLY A 130 -13.31 -3.10 5.98
N PHE A 131 -12.69 -3.31 4.82
CA PHE A 131 -11.23 -3.16 4.65
C PHE A 131 -10.79 -1.70 4.84
N TYR A 132 -11.51 -0.76 4.23
CA TYR A 132 -11.24 0.67 4.35
C TYR A 132 -11.38 1.15 5.80
N ASN A 133 -12.43 0.73 6.49
CA ASN A 133 -12.65 1.04 7.91
C ASN A 133 -11.52 0.49 8.79
N THR A 134 -11.05 -0.74 8.51
CA THR A 134 -9.91 -1.35 9.21
C THR A 134 -8.62 -0.52 9.08
N LEU A 135 -8.41 0.16 7.94
CA LEU A 135 -7.20 0.93 7.64
C LEU A 135 -7.28 2.38 8.15
N LEU A 136 -8.46 2.99 8.15
CA LEU A 136 -8.68 4.42 8.42
C LEU A 136 -9.17 4.74 9.83
N CYS A 137 -9.92 3.84 10.47
CA CYS A 137 -10.52 4.13 11.78
C CYS A 137 -9.52 3.92 12.92
N GLY A 138 -9.59 4.75 13.96
CA GLY A 138 -8.82 4.54 15.20
C GLY A 138 -9.37 3.36 16.02
N ARG A 139 -10.69 3.17 15.97
CA ARG A 139 -11.41 2.04 16.54
C ARG A 139 -12.50 1.59 15.56
N THR A 140 -12.76 0.30 15.45
CA THR A 140 -13.90 -0.27 14.72
C THR A 140 -14.74 -1.12 15.66
N ASP A 141 -16.05 -0.91 15.69
CA ASP A 141 -16.97 -1.78 16.42
C ASP A 141 -17.36 -3.00 15.57
N ILE A 142 -18.01 -3.99 16.20
CA ILE A 142 -18.52 -5.17 15.49
C ILE A 142 -19.55 -4.75 14.43
N ASN A 143 -19.33 -5.18 13.19
CA ASN A 143 -20.21 -4.94 12.06
C ASN A 143 -20.16 -6.16 11.11
N LEU A 144 -21.10 -7.09 11.30
CA LEU A 144 -21.15 -8.35 10.54
C LEU A 144 -21.39 -8.14 9.03
N PRO A 145 -22.26 -7.21 8.58
CA PRO A 145 -22.39 -6.88 7.15
C PRO A 145 -21.07 -6.47 6.47
N GLU A 146 -20.21 -5.72 7.16
CA GLU A 146 -18.89 -5.31 6.65
C GLU A 146 -17.80 -6.35 6.94
N GLY A 147 -18.17 -7.52 7.48
CA GLY A 147 -17.25 -8.60 7.81
C GLY A 147 -16.35 -8.30 9.01
N ILE A 148 -16.72 -7.36 9.89
CA ILE A 148 -15.99 -7.01 11.13
C ILE A 148 -16.59 -7.82 12.29
N PHE A 149 -15.94 -8.93 12.64
CA PHE A 149 -16.42 -9.87 13.67
C PHE A 149 -16.06 -9.48 15.10
N PHE A 150 -15.03 -8.66 15.27
CA PHE A 150 -14.50 -8.25 16.58
C PHE A 150 -14.32 -6.75 16.58
N ASP A 151 -14.61 -6.12 17.71
CA ASP A 151 -14.18 -4.76 17.91
C ASP A 151 -12.65 -4.71 17.92
N GLN A 152 -12.10 -3.60 17.42
CA GLN A 152 -10.66 -3.42 17.33
C GLN A 152 -10.33 -1.98 17.68
N ASP A 153 -9.53 -1.81 18.72
CA ASP A 153 -8.87 -0.55 19.03
C ASP A 153 -7.44 -0.58 18.46
N PHE A 154 -7.06 0.44 17.69
CA PHE A 154 -5.70 0.65 17.20
C PHE A 154 -4.91 1.65 18.05
N ALA A 155 -5.51 2.15 19.13
CA ALA A 155 -5.00 3.21 19.97
C ALA A 155 -4.55 4.41 19.10
N SER A 156 -3.28 4.82 19.23
CA SER A 156 -2.70 5.92 18.45
C SER A 156 -1.92 5.47 17.22
N LEU A 157 -2.09 4.21 16.77
CA LEU A 157 -1.40 3.73 15.58
C LEU A 157 -1.86 4.53 14.36
N ARG A 158 -0.88 4.98 13.55
CA ARG A 158 -1.13 5.76 12.34
C ARG A 158 -2.12 5.03 11.42
N LYS A 159 -2.93 5.82 10.73
CA LYS A 159 -3.88 5.35 9.72
C LYS A 159 -3.10 4.98 8.46
N VAL A 160 -3.64 4.04 7.68
CA VAL A 160 -3.08 3.65 6.38
C VAL A 160 -4.03 4.13 5.30
N MET A 161 -3.51 4.76 4.26
CA MET A 161 -4.33 5.22 3.14
C MET A 161 -4.72 4.02 2.25
N PRO A 162 -6.00 3.66 2.15
CA PRO A 162 -6.43 2.63 1.22
C PRO A 162 -6.36 3.16 -0.22
N VAL A 163 -5.88 2.32 -1.13
CA VAL A 163 -5.74 2.65 -2.55
C VAL A 163 -6.74 1.85 -3.38
N ALA A 164 -7.67 2.56 -4.03
CA ALA A 164 -8.53 2.02 -5.08
C ALA A 164 -7.76 2.02 -6.41
N SER A 165 -7.68 0.87 -7.08
CA SER A 165 -6.97 0.75 -8.36
C SER A 165 -7.44 -0.47 -9.16
N GLY A 166 -7.32 -0.38 -10.48
CA GLY A 166 -7.57 -1.49 -11.40
C GLY A 166 -8.88 -1.36 -12.16
N GLY A 167 -8.79 -0.98 -13.43
CA GLY A 167 -9.93 -0.93 -14.34
C GLY A 167 -10.94 0.17 -14.01
N ILE A 168 -10.47 1.31 -13.50
CA ILE A 168 -11.30 2.49 -13.25
C ILE A 168 -11.06 3.59 -14.27
N HIS A 169 -12.10 4.38 -14.53
CA HIS A 169 -12.06 5.54 -15.43
C HIS A 169 -12.98 6.66 -14.93
N ALA A 170 -12.97 7.81 -15.62
CA ALA A 170 -13.69 9.02 -15.20
C ALA A 170 -15.21 8.84 -15.02
N GLY A 171 -15.82 7.86 -15.71
CA GLY A 171 -17.26 7.59 -15.60
C GLY A 171 -17.68 6.98 -14.25
N GLN A 172 -16.74 6.55 -13.43
CA GLN A 172 -16.98 5.86 -12.15
C GLN A 172 -16.64 6.74 -10.94
N MET A 173 -16.49 8.06 -11.12
CA MET A 173 -16.08 8.99 -10.06
C MET A 173 -17.26 9.51 -9.21
N HIS A 174 -18.50 9.08 -9.51
CA HIS A 174 -19.72 9.52 -8.86
C HIS A 174 -20.08 8.69 -7.62
#